data_AF-A0A1E4PL86-F1
#
_entry.id   AF-A0A1E4PL86-F1
#
_cell.length_a   1.000
_cell.length_b   1.000
_cell.length_c   1.000
_cell.angle_alpha   90.00
_cell.angle_beta   90.00
_cell.angle_gamma   90.00
#
_symmetry.space_group_name_H-M   'P 1'
#
loop_
_entity.id
_entity.type
_entity.pdbx_description
1 polymer ?
#
loop_
_entity_poly.entity_id
_entity_poly.type
_entity_poly.pdbx_seq_one_letter_code
_entity_poly.pdbx_strand_id
1 'polypeptide(L)' 'MERLNAELGAVLGAAEVRSWLREQGLDPLADKPDQARQRLGEDIDRWQRIVKAVGIKPE' A
#
# COMPACT_ATOMS: atom_id res chain seq x y z
N MET A 1 16.84 5.65 -2.49
CA MET A 1 15.42 5.50 -2.07
C MET A 1 14.61 6.76 -2.32
N GLU A 2 15.10 7.95 -1.92
CA GLU A 2 14.36 9.21 -2.06
C GLU A 2 14.00 9.56 -3.51
N ARG A 3 14.95 9.50 -4.45
CA ARG A 3 14.70 9.78 -5.87
C ARG A 3 13.63 8.86 -6.47
N LEU A 4 13.72 7.56 -6.22
CA LEU A 4 12.74 6.59 -6.71
C LEU A 4 11.34 6.85 -6.14
N ASN A 5 11.24 7.12 -4.83
CA ASN A 5 9.96 7.45 -4.22
C ASN A 5 9.37 8.75 -4.79
N ALA A 6 10.20 9.77 -5.02
CA ALA A 6 9.77 11.02 -5.63
C ALA A 6 9.27 10.82 -7.07
N GLU A 7 10.01 10.08 -7.90
CA GLU A 7 9.61 9.78 -9.28
C GLU A 7 8.31 8.94 -9.32
N LEU A 8 8.21 7.92 -8.47
CA LEU A 8 7.01 7.08 -8.38
C LEU A 8 5.80 7.88 -7.85
N GLY A 9 6.02 8.72 -6.83
CA GLY A 9 4.99 9.59 -6.28
C GLY A 9 4.48 10.61 -7.31
N ALA A 10 5.36 11.14 -8.16
CA ALA A 10 4.97 12.02 -9.26
C ALA A 10 4.07 11.31 -10.28
N VAL A 11 4.45 10.09 -10.69
CA VAL A 11 3.65 9.28 -11.64
C VAL A 11 2.30 8.88 -11.02
N LEU A 12 2.29 8.36 -9.80
CA LEU A 12 1.06 7.96 -9.10
C LEU A 12 0.16 9.16 -8.76
N GLY A 13 0.72 10.36 -8.65
CA GLY A 13 -0.01 11.61 -8.44
C GLY A 13 -0.62 12.20 -9.71
N ALA A 14 -0.14 11.83 -10.89
CA ALA A 14 -0.61 12.37 -12.17
C ALA A 14 -2.08 12.02 -12.42
N ALA A 15 -2.87 13.01 -12.87
CA ALA A 15 -4.32 12.89 -12.98
C ALA A 15 -4.76 11.70 -13.88
N GLU A 16 -4.12 11.53 -15.04
CA GLU A 16 -4.40 10.42 -15.97
C GLU A 16 -4.07 9.06 -15.36
N VAL A 17 -2.93 8.94 -14.67
CA VAL A 17 -2.54 7.69 -14.00
C VAL A 17 -3.51 7.34 -12.89
N ARG A 18 -3.97 8.33 -12.11
CA ARG A 18 -4.98 8.11 -11.08
C ARG A 18 -6.33 7.71 -11.66
N SER A 19 -6.74 8.27 -12.80
CA SER A 19 -7.97 7.85 -13.48
C SER A 19 -7.85 6.40 -13.93
N TRP A 20 -6.77 6.09 -14.65
CA TRP A 20 -6.51 4.76 -15.17
C TRP A 20 -6.45 3.69 -14.07
N LEU A 21 -5.78 3.95 -12.94
CA LEU A 21 -5.74 3.02 -11.81
C LEU A 21 -7.13 2.80 -11.20
N ARG A 22 -7.93 3.86 -11.03
CA ARG A 22 -9.29 3.75 -10.50
C ARG A 22 -10.24 3.01 -11.43
N GLU A 23 -10.10 3.17 -12.75
CA GLU A 23 -10.86 2.41 -13.75
C GLU A 23 -10.60 0.89 -13.63
N GLN A 24 -9.42 0.51 -13.16
CA GLN A 24 -9.04 -0.88 -12.88
C GLN A 24 -9.45 -1.35 -11.47
N GLY A 25 -10.16 -0.52 -10.70
CA GLY A 25 -10.55 -0.81 -9.32
C GLY A 25 -9.44 -0.63 -8.28
N LEU A 26 -8.35 0.05 -8.63
CA LEU A 26 -7.22 0.32 -7.72
C LEU A 26 -7.33 1.73 -7.12
N ASP A 27 -6.94 1.84 -5.85
CA ASP A 27 -6.75 3.15 -5.20
C ASP A 27 -5.25 3.49 -5.12
N PRO A 28 -4.77 4.50 -5.88
CA PRO A 28 -3.35 4.86 -5.88
C PRO A 28 -2.91 5.51 -4.57
N LEU A 29 -1.94 4.89 -3.91
CA LEU A 29 -1.30 5.39 -2.69
C LEU A 29 0.09 5.95 -3.02
N ALA A 30 0.22 7.28 -3.09
CA ALA A 30 1.48 7.99 -3.33
C ALA A 30 2.22 8.30 -2.02
N ASP A 31 2.50 7.25 -1.25
CA ASP A 31 3.06 7.37 0.10
C ASP A 31 4.52 7.79 0.13
N LYS A 32 4.88 8.48 1.21
CA LYS A 32 6.28 8.60 1.63
C LYS A 32 6.77 7.26 2.22
N PRO A 33 8.09 6.98 2.21
CA PRO A 33 8.63 5.71 2.68
C PRO A 33 8.22 5.35 4.11
N ASP A 34 8.16 6.33 5.02
CA ASP A 34 7.78 6.09 6.41
C ASP A 34 6.29 5.77 6.56
N GLN A 35 5.43 6.34 5.72
CA GLN A 35 4.00 6.04 5.71
C GLN A 35 3.75 4.61 5.19
N ALA A 36 4.48 4.20 4.16
CA ALA A 36 4.45 2.83 3.67
C ALA A 36 4.93 1.82 4.74
N ARG A 37 6.01 2.15 5.48
CA ARG A 37 6.49 1.32 6.59
C ARG A 37 5.45 1.20 7.71
N GLN A 38 4.84 2.32 8.09
CA GLN A 38 3.81 2.35 9.11
C GLN A 38 2.61 1.46 8.74
N ARG A 39 2.04 1.64 7.54
CA ARG A 39 0.91 0.83 7.09
C ARG A 39 1.22 -0.66 7.04
N LEU A 40 2.41 -1.02 6.54
CA LEU A 40 2.83 -2.42 6.53
C LEU A 40 2.87 -3.01 7.94
N GLY A 41 3.37 -2.25 8.92
CA GLY A 41 3.33 -2.66 10.33
C GLY A 41 1.92 -2.85 10.86
N GLU A 42 1.02 -1.89 10.59
CA GLU A 42 -0.39 -1.95 11.01
C GLU A 42 -1.13 -3.16 10.39
N ASP A 43 -0.88 -3.44 9.12
CA ASP A 43 -1.46 -4.58 8.42
C ASP A 43 -0.93 -5.90 8.98
N ILE A 44 0.37 -6.02 9.20
CA ILE A 44 0.98 -7.21 9.82
C ILE A 44 0.32 -7.48 11.18
N ASP A 45 0.25 -6.47 12.05
CA ASP A 45 -0.33 -6.62 13.38
C ASP A 45 -1.81 -7.02 13.33
N ARG A 46 -2.58 -6.37 12.45
CA ARG A 46 -4.01 -6.67 12.26
C ARG A 46 -4.20 -8.10 11.80
N TRP A 47 -3.50 -8.53 10.76
CA TRP A 47 -3.68 -9.86 10.18
C TRP A 47 -3.16 -10.96 11.10
N GLN A 48 -2.07 -10.73 11.84
CA GLN A 48 -1.61 -11.64 12.88
C GLN A 48 -2.70 -11.89 13.94
N ARG A 49 -3.41 -10.86 14.39
CA ARG A 49 -4.51 -11.01 15.35
C ARG A 49 -5.65 -11.84 14.77
N ILE A 50 -6.04 -11.56 13.52
CA ILE A 50 -7.13 -12.27 12.84
C ILE A 50 -6.77 -13.75 12.66
N VAL A 51 -5.59 -14.05 12.08
CA VAL A 51 -5.13 -15.42 11.84
C VAL A 51 -5.11 -16.25 13.13
N LYS A 52 -4.59 -15.67 14.22
CA LYS A 52 -4.60 -16.32 15.55
C LYS A 52 -6.01 -16.55 16.08
N ALA A 53 -6.91 -15.58 15.92
CA ALA A 53 -8.28 -15.65 16.45
C ALA A 53 -9.14 -16.71 15.73
N VAL A 54 -8.94 -16.92 14.43
CA VAL A 54 -9.73 -17.87 13.63
C VAL A 54 -9.00 -19.19 13.32
N GLY A 55 -7.77 -19.37 13.81
CA GLY A 55 -7.04 -20.63 13.68
C GLY A 55 -6.57 -20.96 12.26
N ILE A 56 -6.44 -19.96 11.38
CA ILE A 56 -5.88 -20.15 10.02
C ILE A 56 -4.42 -20.58 10.15
N LYS A 57 -4.03 -21.62 9.41
CA LYS A 57 -2.65 -22.09 9.31
C LYS A 57 -2.15 -21.89 7.88
N PRO A 58 -0.88 -21.50 7.68
CA PRO A 58 -0.24 -21.62 6.38
C PRO A 58 -0.22 -23.08 5.93
N GLU A 59 -0.36 -23.32 4.64
CA GLU A 59 -0.15 -24.64 4.02
C GLU A 59 1.34 -25.06 3.97
#